data_AF-A0A7X7E8T2-F1
#
_entry.id   AF-A0A7X7E8T2-F1
#
_cell.length_a   1.000
_cell.length_b   1.000
_cell.length_c   1.000
_cell.angle_alpha   90.00
_cell.angle_beta   90.00
_cell.angle_gamma   90.00
#
_symmetry.space_group_name_H-M   'P 1'
#
loop_
_entity.id
_entity.type
_entity.pdbx_description
1 polymer ?
#
loop_
_entity_poly.entity_id
_entity_poly.type
_entity_poly.pdbx_seq_one_letter_code
_entity_poly.pdbx_strand_id
1 'polypeptide(L)'
;MPAESNGEQGFFARSVAMKWVFVTAAALIVVMAVVVAAILLAGRGDDEADRASKDGATAGASEVASPYDLVELPAETQLDLIEDAAFVSVFLPNDAGTLTSYGISSDLPATKALSEAILESDEIGNDDAAEALGAKAADSTITFVLPSRETLTFALYLDQGMIARGAQVWRPEGDLKALVEAAVAGPQ
;
A
#
# COMPACT_ATOMS: atom_id res chain seq x y z
N MET A 1 11.60 52.54 -58.53
CA MET A 1 12.09 51.23 -59.01
C MET A 1 12.84 50.54 -57.88
N PRO A 2 12.78 49.20 -57.79
CA PRO A 2 12.83 48.42 -56.56
C PRO A 2 14.14 47.61 -56.40
N ALA A 3 14.34 47.04 -55.21
CA ALA A 3 15.08 45.81 -54.94
C ALA A 3 14.54 45.27 -53.59
N GLU A 4 13.65 44.26 -53.59
CA GLU A 4 13.97 42.82 -53.39
C GLU A 4 14.64 42.54 -52.03
N SER A 5 13.93 41.97 -51.06
CA SER A 5 13.68 40.51 -50.86
C SER A 5 14.79 39.85 -50.05
N ASN A 6 14.47 39.39 -48.82
CA ASN A 6 14.78 38.05 -48.28
C ASN A 6 14.73 38.01 -46.75
N GLY A 7 14.30 36.86 -46.21
CA GLY A 7 14.79 36.39 -44.92
C GLY A 7 13.73 36.05 -43.88
N GLU A 8 13.04 34.94 -44.09
CA GLU A 8 12.94 33.81 -43.15
C GLU A 8 12.99 34.04 -41.61
N GLN A 9 11.99 33.42 -40.97
CA GLN A 9 12.06 32.69 -39.69
C GLN A 9 12.16 33.48 -38.38
N GLY A 10 11.21 33.21 -37.47
CA GLY A 10 11.30 33.68 -36.08
C GLY A 10 10.03 33.55 -35.25
N PHE A 11 9.23 32.49 -35.45
CA PHE A 11 8.29 32.05 -34.42
C PHE A 11 9.16 31.36 -33.36
N PHE A 12 9.51 32.00 -32.25
CA PHE A 12 9.81 31.39 -30.93
C PHE A 12 10.47 32.41 -29.99
N ALA A 13 9.99 32.36 -28.74
CA ALA A 13 10.61 32.88 -27.52
C ALA A 13 10.73 34.41 -27.38
N ARG A 14 9.63 35.03 -26.93
CA ARG A 14 9.78 36.11 -25.94
C ARG A 14 10.60 35.54 -24.79
N SER A 15 11.83 36.03 -24.64
CA SER A 15 12.68 35.78 -23.48
C SER A 15 11.96 36.32 -22.23
N VAL A 16 11.17 35.47 -21.59
CA VAL A 16 10.78 35.70 -20.20
C VAL A 16 12.08 35.67 -19.43
N ALA A 17 12.55 36.86 -19.04
CA ALA A 17 13.86 37.03 -18.42
C ALA A 17 13.98 36.00 -17.29
N MET A 18 15.03 35.17 -17.33
CA MET A 18 15.24 33.98 -16.49
C MET A 18 14.96 34.24 -14.99
N LYS A 19 15.16 35.48 -14.55
CA LYS A 19 14.77 35.99 -13.22
C LYS A 19 13.31 35.73 -12.87
N TRP A 20 12.37 35.92 -13.81
CA TRP A 20 10.94 35.69 -13.58
C TRP A 20 10.59 34.20 -13.48
N VAL A 21 11.33 33.32 -14.17
CA VAL A 21 11.14 31.86 -14.07
C VAL A 21 11.57 31.34 -12.68
N PHE A 22 12.68 31.86 -12.14
CA PHE A 22 13.09 31.53 -10.78
C PHE A 22 12.13 32.09 -9.73
N VAL A 23 11.58 33.28 -9.95
CA VAL A 23 10.58 33.87 -9.05
C VAL A 23 9.28 33.07 -9.07
N THR A 24 8.79 32.64 -10.24
CA THR A 24 7.59 31.80 -10.32
C THR A 24 7.81 30.40 -9.76
N ALA A 25 8.98 29.79 -9.98
CA ALA A 25 9.31 28.49 -9.40
C ALA A 25 9.40 28.56 -7.87
N ALA A 26 10.05 29.59 -7.31
CA ALA A 26 10.11 29.80 -5.87
C ALA A 26 8.73 30.08 -5.28
N ALA A 27 7.90 30.89 -5.96
CA ALA A 27 6.53 31.13 -5.53
C ALA A 27 5.68 29.85 -5.51
N LEU A 28 5.83 28.97 -6.51
CA LEU A 28 5.16 27.69 -6.56
C LEU A 28 5.56 26.77 -5.41
N ILE A 29 6.87 26.68 -5.10
CA ILE A 29 7.36 25.88 -3.97
C ILE A 29 6.80 26.40 -2.64
N VAL A 30 6.76 27.72 -2.46
CA VAL A 30 6.18 28.33 -1.25
C VAL A 30 4.69 28.04 -1.16
N VAL A 31 3.93 28.15 -2.26
CA VAL A 31 2.51 27.80 -2.29
C VAL A 31 2.29 26.33 -1.96
N MET A 32 3.09 25.43 -2.54
CA MET A 32 3.01 23.99 -2.29
C MET A 32 3.33 23.66 -0.82
N ALA A 33 4.37 24.28 -0.25
CA ALA A 33 4.70 24.15 1.17
C ALA A 33 3.60 24.69 2.08
N VAL A 34 2.93 25.79 1.71
CA VAL A 34 1.78 26.33 2.44
C VAL A 34 0.57 25.42 2.33
N VAL A 35 0.31 24.79 1.17
CA VAL A 35 -0.77 23.82 0.99
C VAL A 35 -0.51 22.56 1.82
N VAL A 36 0.70 22.02 1.79
CA VAL A 36 1.10 20.87 2.62
C VAL A 36 1.00 21.23 4.11
N ALA A 37 1.48 22.41 4.51
CA ALA A 37 1.33 22.89 5.89
C ALA A 37 -0.15 23.08 6.25
N ALA A 38 -0.98 23.63 5.37
CA ALA A 38 -2.41 23.79 5.61
C ALA A 38 -3.15 22.46 5.70
N ILE A 39 -2.77 21.43 4.93
CA ILE A 39 -3.29 20.07 5.06
C ILE A 39 -2.85 19.46 6.41
N LEU A 40 -1.59 19.65 6.80
CA LEU A 40 -1.05 19.20 8.09
C LEU A 40 -1.60 19.98 9.30
N LEU A 41 -2.04 21.23 9.13
CA LEU A 41 -2.64 22.05 10.18
C LEU A 41 -4.18 21.92 10.21
N ALA A 42 -4.85 21.70 9.08
CA ALA A 42 -6.28 21.40 9.03
C ALA A 42 -6.60 20.03 9.64
N GLY A 43 -5.61 19.12 9.71
CA GLY A 43 -5.68 17.90 10.53
C GLY A 43 -5.34 18.09 12.01
N ARG A 44 -5.13 19.33 12.50
CA ARG A 44 -4.73 19.62 13.89
C ARG A 44 -5.66 20.55 14.67
N GLY A 45 -6.74 21.05 14.07
CA GLY A 45 -7.69 21.92 14.74
C GLY A 45 -9.05 21.25 14.87
N ASP A 46 -9.20 20.36 15.85
CA ASP A 46 -10.45 20.05 16.58
C ASP A 46 -10.28 18.88 17.58
N ASP A 47 -9.12 18.20 17.60
CA ASP A 47 -8.89 17.01 18.45
C ASP A 47 -8.27 17.30 19.84
N GLU A 48 -8.50 18.46 20.45
CA GLU A 48 -8.01 18.72 21.82
C GLU A 48 -8.97 18.19 22.90
N ALA A 49 -10.23 17.92 22.55
CA ALA A 49 -11.25 17.46 23.52
C ALA A 49 -11.33 15.93 23.68
N ASP A 50 -10.83 15.14 22.71
CA ASP A 50 -10.89 13.67 22.73
C ASP A 50 -9.61 12.98 23.24
N ARG A 51 -8.56 13.76 23.55
CA ARG A 51 -7.27 13.21 24.03
C ARG A 51 -7.29 12.62 25.44
N ALA A 52 -8.43 12.66 26.15
CA ALA A 52 -8.55 11.94 27.42
C ALA A 52 -8.88 10.43 27.26
N SER A 53 -9.10 9.93 26.04
CA SER A 53 -9.43 8.50 25.82
C SER A 53 -8.54 7.78 24.81
N LYS A 54 -7.49 8.43 24.30
CA LYS A 54 -6.54 7.84 23.32
C LYS A 54 -5.08 7.83 23.76
N ASP A 55 -4.80 8.06 25.04
CA ASP A 55 -3.46 7.91 25.64
C ASP A 55 -3.10 6.44 25.95
N GLY A 56 -3.71 5.50 25.21
CA GLY A 56 -3.55 4.06 25.45
C GLY A 56 -2.68 3.31 24.44
N ALA A 57 -2.14 3.94 23.38
CA ALA A 57 -1.55 3.16 22.28
C ALA A 57 -0.31 3.77 21.61
N THR A 58 0.51 4.58 22.30
CA THR A 58 1.90 4.83 21.87
C THR A 58 2.74 5.36 23.04
N ALA A 59 3.04 4.49 23.99
CA ALA A 59 4.21 4.65 24.84
C ALA A 59 5.02 3.36 24.69
N GLY A 60 6.27 3.48 24.22
CA GLY A 60 7.19 2.36 24.12
C GLY A 60 7.28 1.66 25.47
N ALA A 61 6.69 0.48 25.55
CA ALA A 61 7.10 -0.50 26.53
C ALA A 61 8.18 -1.33 25.86
N SER A 62 9.36 -1.40 26.47
CA SER A 62 10.12 -2.64 26.43
C SER A 62 9.27 -3.71 27.13
N GLU A 63 8.21 -4.14 26.47
CA GLU A 63 7.52 -5.36 26.80
C GLU A 63 8.53 -6.46 26.51
N VAL A 64 8.83 -7.25 27.53
CA VAL A 64 9.44 -8.55 27.32
C VAL A 64 8.46 -9.28 26.42
N ALA A 65 8.75 -9.33 25.11
CA ALA A 65 7.96 -10.08 24.14
C ALA A 65 7.75 -11.46 24.76
N SER A 66 6.49 -11.82 25.00
CA SER A 66 6.17 -13.10 25.58
C SER A 66 6.77 -14.15 24.65
N PRO A 67 7.32 -15.25 25.18
CA PRO A 67 7.73 -16.36 24.33
C PRO A 67 6.55 -16.94 23.53
N TYR A 68 5.31 -16.47 23.80
CA TYR A 68 4.09 -16.80 23.09
C TYR A 68 3.59 -15.74 22.10
N ASP A 69 4.30 -14.63 21.91
CA ASP A 69 3.93 -13.63 20.90
C ASP A 69 4.35 -14.06 19.48
N LEU A 70 3.60 -13.60 18.49
CA LEU A 70 3.97 -13.68 17.07
C LEU A 70 4.82 -12.45 16.72
N VAL A 71 5.78 -12.63 15.81
CA VAL A 71 6.70 -11.58 15.39
C VAL A 71 6.51 -11.29 13.90
N GLU A 72 6.04 -10.09 13.55
CA GLU A 72 5.94 -9.68 12.15
C GLU A 72 7.34 -9.45 11.56
N LEU A 73 7.61 -10.10 10.43
CA LEU A 73 8.86 -9.94 9.71
C LEU A 73 8.93 -8.57 9.01
N PRO A 74 10.15 -8.03 8.78
CA PRO A 74 10.33 -6.77 8.05
C PRO A 74 9.67 -6.80 6.66
N ALA A 75 9.15 -5.67 6.20
CA ALA A 75 8.37 -5.59 4.96
C ALA A 75 9.16 -6.06 3.72
N GLU A 76 10.47 -5.83 3.71
CA GLU A 76 11.43 -6.25 2.69
C GLU A 76 11.76 -7.75 2.70
N THR A 77 11.15 -8.52 3.61
CA THR A 77 11.33 -9.98 3.64
C THR A 77 10.68 -10.59 2.40
N GLN A 78 11.44 -11.47 1.74
CA GLN A 78 11.05 -12.13 0.49
C GLN A 78 9.77 -12.97 0.64
N LEU A 79 9.01 -13.07 -0.45
CA LEU A 79 7.74 -13.80 -0.51
C LEU A 79 7.92 -15.31 -0.39
N ASP A 80 9.08 -15.85 -0.77
CA ASP A 80 9.37 -17.29 -0.79
C ASP A 80 9.11 -17.99 0.56
N LEU A 81 9.27 -17.27 1.67
CA LEU A 81 9.00 -17.79 3.01
C LEU A 81 7.54 -18.21 3.25
N ILE A 82 6.57 -17.74 2.46
CA ILE A 82 5.17 -18.12 2.68
C ILE A 82 4.90 -19.60 2.32
N GLU A 83 5.79 -20.24 1.54
CA GLU A 83 5.70 -21.69 1.25
C GLU A 83 5.81 -22.52 2.54
N ASP A 84 6.61 -22.04 3.49
CA ASP A 84 6.85 -22.70 4.78
C ASP A 84 5.78 -22.42 5.83
N ALA A 85 4.71 -21.67 5.48
CA ALA A 85 3.68 -21.31 6.44
C ALA A 85 3.00 -22.55 7.04
N ALA A 86 2.90 -22.60 8.38
CA ALA A 86 2.17 -23.64 9.10
C ALA A 86 0.65 -23.38 9.10
N PHE A 87 0.27 -22.11 9.00
CA PHE A 87 -1.11 -21.67 9.09
C PHE A 87 -1.29 -20.33 8.38
N VAL A 88 -2.49 -20.10 7.84
CA VAL A 88 -2.86 -18.86 7.16
C VAL A 88 -4.09 -18.28 7.85
N SER A 89 -4.01 -17.02 8.24
CA SER A 89 -5.15 -16.25 8.74
C SER A 89 -5.58 -15.24 7.70
N VAL A 90 -6.85 -15.23 7.32
CA VAL A 90 -7.38 -14.25 6.38
C VAL A 90 -8.44 -13.41 7.07
N PHE A 91 -8.29 -12.08 7.03
CA PHE A 91 -9.20 -11.13 7.63
C PHE A 91 -10.03 -10.48 6.53
N LEU A 92 -11.34 -10.74 6.52
CA LEU A 92 -12.28 -10.37 5.45
C LEU A 92 -13.59 -9.85 6.02
N PRO A 93 -14.26 -8.88 5.38
CA PRO A 93 -15.68 -8.63 5.63
C PRO A 93 -16.51 -9.89 5.27
N ASN A 94 -17.34 -10.35 6.19
CA ASN A 94 -18.33 -11.39 5.90
C ASN A 94 -19.53 -10.83 5.13
N ASP A 95 -20.51 -11.68 4.80
CA ASP A 95 -21.72 -11.29 4.06
C ASP A 95 -22.55 -10.17 4.73
N ALA A 96 -22.40 -9.99 6.05
CA ALA A 96 -23.02 -8.91 6.81
C ALA A 96 -22.16 -7.63 6.86
N GLY A 97 -21.04 -7.59 6.14
CA GLY A 97 -20.06 -6.50 6.16
C GLY A 97 -19.21 -6.45 7.44
N THR A 98 -19.28 -7.48 8.30
CA THR A 98 -18.51 -7.53 9.54
C THR A 98 -17.15 -8.19 9.31
N LEU A 99 -16.09 -7.50 9.69
CA LEU A 99 -14.72 -7.98 9.55
C LEU A 99 -14.50 -9.22 10.44
N THR A 100 -14.10 -10.33 9.80
CA THR A 100 -14.04 -11.67 10.38
C THR A 100 -12.69 -12.30 10.05
N SER A 101 -12.08 -12.99 11.02
CA SER A 101 -10.84 -13.74 10.83
C SER A 101 -11.14 -15.20 10.53
N TYR A 102 -10.61 -15.69 9.41
CA TYR A 102 -10.72 -17.07 8.97
C TYR A 102 -9.37 -17.74 9.16
N GLY A 103 -9.34 -18.75 10.02
CA GLY A 103 -8.16 -19.58 10.22
C GLY A 103 -8.16 -20.75 9.26
N ILE A 104 -7.09 -20.92 8.49
CA ILE A 104 -7.02 -21.91 7.42
C ILE A 104 -5.69 -22.65 7.51
N SER A 105 -5.76 -23.98 7.45
CA SER A 105 -4.57 -24.80 7.33
C SER A 105 -3.88 -24.53 5.98
N SER A 106 -2.55 -24.36 6.02
CA SER A 106 -1.72 -24.21 4.80
C SER A 106 -1.69 -25.49 3.96
N ASP A 107 -2.05 -26.63 4.53
CA ASP A 107 -2.03 -27.92 3.83
C ASP A 107 -3.19 -28.15 2.89
N LEU A 108 -4.26 -27.35 2.99
CA LEU A 108 -5.44 -27.50 2.17
C LEU A 108 -5.14 -27.13 0.70
N PRO A 109 -5.69 -27.86 -0.28
CA PRO A 109 -5.42 -27.59 -1.69
C PRO A 109 -5.74 -26.16 -2.13
N ALA A 110 -6.82 -25.57 -1.62
CA ALA A 110 -7.21 -24.19 -1.94
C ALA A 110 -6.22 -23.17 -1.35
N THR A 111 -5.72 -23.41 -0.13
CA THR A 111 -4.68 -22.56 0.47
C THR A 111 -3.37 -22.67 -0.29
N LYS A 112 -2.99 -23.87 -0.74
CA LYS A 112 -1.79 -24.07 -1.56
C LYS A 112 -1.87 -23.32 -2.88
N ALA A 113 -3.01 -23.38 -3.58
CA ALA A 113 -3.22 -22.63 -4.81
C ALA A 113 -3.15 -21.10 -4.58
N LEU A 114 -3.68 -20.61 -3.46
CA LEU A 114 -3.56 -19.20 -3.08
C LEU A 114 -2.10 -18.81 -2.79
N SER A 115 -1.35 -19.62 -2.04
CA SER A 115 0.07 -19.39 -1.75
C SER A 115 0.90 -19.39 -3.04
N GLU A 116 0.68 -20.37 -3.93
CA GLU A 116 1.36 -20.48 -5.22
C GLU A 116 1.11 -19.24 -6.10
N ALA A 117 -0.14 -18.80 -6.22
CA ALA A 117 -0.48 -17.57 -6.93
C ALA A 117 0.21 -16.32 -6.38
N ILE A 118 0.41 -16.25 -5.06
CA ILE A 118 1.15 -15.15 -4.41
C ILE A 118 2.65 -15.28 -4.66
N LEU A 119 3.21 -16.49 -4.62
CA LEU A 119 4.63 -16.73 -4.90
C LEU A 119 5.00 -16.39 -6.35
N GLU A 120 4.10 -16.71 -7.29
CA GLU A 120 4.26 -16.44 -8.71
C GLU A 120 3.83 -15.02 -9.11
N SER A 121 3.62 -14.14 -8.13
CA SER A 121 3.13 -12.79 -8.36
C SER A 121 4.15 -11.88 -9.05
N ASP A 122 3.66 -11.03 -9.94
CA ASP A 122 4.46 -9.98 -10.57
C ASP A 122 4.51 -8.75 -9.66
N GLU A 123 5.72 -8.28 -9.34
CA GLU A 123 5.89 -6.99 -8.64
C GLU A 123 5.50 -5.83 -9.56
N ILE A 124 4.65 -4.95 -9.06
CA ILE A 124 4.15 -3.78 -9.77
C ILE A 124 5.00 -2.57 -9.37
N GLY A 125 5.48 -1.82 -10.37
CA GLY A 125 6.25 -0.60 -10.12
C GLY A 125 5.43 0.43 -9.33
N ASN A 126 6.11 1.21 -8.48
CA ASN A 126 5.44 2.13 -7.54
C ASN A 126 4.47 3.12 -8.20
N ASP A 127 4.80 3.64 -9.37
CA ASP A 127 3.95 4.59 -10.09
C ASP A 127 2.65 3.91 -10.57
N ASP A 128 2.77 2.72 -11.16
CA ASP A 128 1.63 1.92 -11.63
C ASP A 128 0.77 1.42 -10.45
N ALA A 129 1.40 1.05 -9.34
CA ALA A 129 0.72 0.66 -8.12
C ALA A 129 -0.07 1.82 -7.51
N ALA A 130 0.53 3.02 -7.45
CA ALA A 130 -0.14 4.21 -6.96
C ALA A 130 -1.34 4.62 -7.85
N GLU A 131 -1.21 4.47 -9.17
CA GLU A 131 -2.32 4.70 -10.11
C GLU A 131 -3.45 3.67 -9.91
N ALA A 132 -3.10 2.39 -9.80
CA ALA A 132 -4.08 1.30 -9.73
C ALA A 132 -4.78 1.18 -8.37
N LEU A 133 -4.06 1.42 -7.26
CA LEU A 133 -4.61 1.41 -5.90
C LEU A 133 -5.28 2.75 -5.54
N GLY A 134 -4.75 3.85 -6.06
CA GLY A 134 -5.18 5.20 -5.68
C GLY A 134 -5.03 5.45 -4.17
N ALA A 135 -5.92 6.27 -3.60
CA ALA A 135 -5.99 6.52 -2.16
C ALA A 135 -6.82 5.46 -1.39
N LYS A 136 -7.06 4.28 -1.98
CA LYS A 136 -7.90 3.25 -1.38
C LYS A 136 -7.11 2.53 -0.27
N ALA A 137 -7.72 2.39 0.90
CA ALA A 137 -7.19 1.50 1.93
C ALA A 137 -7.62 0.06 1.63
N ALA A 138 -6.79 -0.91 1.99
CA ALA A 138 -7.20 -2.31 1.98
C ALA A 138 -8.16 -2.57 3.14
N ASP A 139 -9.29 -3.22 2.85
CA ASP A 139 -10.30 -3.59 3.85
C ASP A 139 -10.05 -5.01 4.41
N SER A 140 -9.09 -5.73 3.84
CA SER A 140 -8.80 -7.13 4.12
C SER A 140 -7.30 -7.38 4.22
N THR A 141 -6.90 -8.40 4.97
CA THR A 141 -5.50 -8.82 5.10
C THR A 141 -5.35 -10.33 5.04
N ILE A 142 -4.18 -10.80 4.65
CA ILE A 142 -3.76 -12.20 4.79
C ILE A 142 -2.47 -12.25 5.59
N THR A 143 -2.40 -13.13 6.56
CA THR A 143 -1.25 -13.33 7.43
C THR A 143 -0.80 -14.78 7.34
N PHE A 144 0.42 -14.99 6.87
CA PHE A 144 1.09 -16.29 6.89
C PHE A 144 1.85 -16.44 8.20
N VAL A 145 1.60 -17.51 8.93
CA VAL A 145 2.26 -17.82 10.20
C VAL A 145 3.27 -18.94 9.98
N LEU A 146 4.55 -18.61 10.14
CA LEU A 146 5.64 -19.57 10.00
C LEU A 146 5.77 -20.46 11.25
N PRO A 147 6.37 -21.67 11.12
CA PRO A 147 6.66 -22.55 12.26
C PRO A 147 7.53 -21.88 13.33
N SER A 148 8.37 -20.92 12.94
CA SER A 148 9.20 -20.08 13.81
C SER A 148 8.40 -19.05 14.62
N ARG A 149 7.07 -18.96 14.42
CA ARG A 149 6.14 -17.97 15.01
C ARG A 149 6.36 -16.56 14.48
N GLU A 150 7.05 -16.46 13.36
CA GLU A 150 7.17 -15.26 12.56
C GLU A 150 5.96 -15.13 11.63
N THR A 151 5.59 -13.92 11.26
CA THR A 151 4.46 -13.66 10.37
C THR A 151 4.84 -12.80 9.18
N LEU A 152 4.18 -13.05 8.05
CA LEU A 152 4.14 -12.15 6.91
C LEU A 152 2.69 -11.72 6.69
N THR A 153 2.40 -10.44 6.89
CA THR A 153 1.07 -9.88 6.70
C THR A 153 1.02 -9.01 5.44
N PHE A 154 0.04 -9.29 4.58
CA PHE A 154 -0.22 -8.54 3.36
C PHE A 154 -1.59 -7.87 3.44
N ALA A 155 -1.64 -6.63 2.97
CA ALA A 155 -2.87 -5.94 2.64
C ALA A 155 -3.46 -6.54 1.36
N LEU A 156 -4.77 -6.83 1.35
CA LEU A 156 -5.48 -7.39 0.22
C LEU A 156 -6.37 -6.34 -0.45
N TYR A 157 -6.10 -6.07 -1.73
CA TYR A 157 -6.93 -5.23 -2.60
C TYR A 157 -7.71 -6.13 -3.55
N LEU A 158 -8.72 -6.82 -3.02
CA LEU A 158 -9.45 -7.88 -3.73
C LEU A 158 -10.08 -7.39 -5.04
N ASP A 159 -10.66 -6.18 -5.06
CA ASP A 159 -11.27 -5.63 -6.28
C ASP A 159 -10.23 -5.30 -7.37
N GLN A 160 -9.00 -5.01 -6.95
CA GLN A 160 -7.89 -4.70 -7.85
C GLN A 160 -7.05 -5.94 -8.20
N GLY A 161 -7.27 -7.07 -7.55
CA GLY A 161 -6.45 -8.28 -7.69
C GLY A 161 -4.99 -8.06 -7.28
N MET A 162 -4.74 -7.25 -6.25
CA MET A 162 -3.38 -6.91 -5.80
C MET A 162 -3.20 -7.15 -4.31
N ILE A 163 -1.95 -7.39 -3.93
CA ILE A 163 -1.51 -7.47 -2.54
C ILE A 163 -0.40 -6.46 -2.29
N ALA A 164 -0.28 -5.99 -1.05
CA ALA A 164 0.79 -5.06 -0.68
C ALA A 164 1.38 -5.38 0.68
N ARG A 165 2.67 -5.09 0.85
CA ARG A 165 3.38 -5.14 2.13
C ARG A 165 4.42 -4.03 2.15
N GLY A 166 4.29 -3.13 3.13
CA GLY A 166 5.08 -1.90 3.14
C GLY A 166 4.85 -1.06 1.87
N ALA A 167 5.92 -0.78 1.13
CA ALA A 167 5.88 -0.02 -0.11
C ALA A 167 5.76 -0.90 -1.37
N GLN A 168 5.87 -2.22 -1.22
CA GLN A 168 5.85 -3.16 -2.34
C GLN A 168 4.44 -3.65 -2.61
N VAL A 169 4.11 -3.79 -3.90
CA VAL A 169 2.80 -4.19 -4.39
C VAL A 169 3.01 -5.27 -5.44
N TRP A 170 2.23 -6.33 -5.35
CA TRP A 170 2.28 -7.44 -6.28
C TRP A 170 0.91 -7.74 -6.85
N ARG A 171 0.89 -8.31 -8.06
CA ARG A 171 -0.29 -8.89 -8.68
C ARG A 171 -0.13 -10.41 -8.73
N PRO A 172 -0.80 -11.14 -7.83
CA PRO A 172 -0.86 -12.60 -7.88
C PRO A 172 -1.37 -13.12 -9.22
N GLU A 173 -0.92 -14.31 -9.61
CA GLU A 173 -1.43 -14.96 -10.81
C GLU A 173 -2.89 -15.40 -10.61
N GLY A 174 -3.76 -15.09 -11.59
CA GLY A 174 -5.17 -15.44 -11.56
C GLY A 174 -6.07 -14.44 -10.84
N ASP A 175 -7.27 -14.89 -10.45
CA ASP A 175 -8.27 -14.07 -9.74
C ASP A 175 -8.07 -14.21 -8.23
N LEU A 176 -7.38 -13.23 -7.64
CA LEU A 176 -7.10 -13.18 -6.19
C LEU A 176 -8.36 -13.32 -5.35
N LYS A 177 -9.47 -12.69 -5.76
CA LYS A 177 -10.72 -12.73 -5.00
C LYS A 177 -11.27 -14.15 -4.97
N ALA A 178 -11.32 -14.81 -6.12
CA ALA A 178 -11.78 -16.19 -6.22
C ALA A 178 -10.89 -17.16 -5.43
N LEU A 179 -9.56 -16.96 -5.45
CA LEU A 179 -8.61 -17.77 -4.68
C LEU A 179 -8.81 -17.62 -3.18
N VAL A 180 -9.00 -16.40 -2.69
CA VAL A 180 -9.28 -16.11 -1.28
C VAL A 180 -10.63 -16.71 -0.86
N GLU A 181 -11.68 -16.53 -1.66
CA GLU A 181 -13.00 -17.12 -1.41
C GLU A 181 -12.94 -18.65 -1.34
N ALA A 182 -12.20 -19.29 -2.26
CA ALA A 182 -12.02 -20.74 -2.25
C ALA A 182 -11.27 -21.24 -1.01
N ALA A 183 -10.24 -20.50 -0.56
CA ALA A 183 -9.49 -20.85 0.64
C ALA A 183 -10.36 -20.79 1.90
N VAL A 184 -11.20 -19.74 2.03
CA VAL A 184 -11.99 -19.53 3.27
C VAL A 184 -13.29 -20.35 3.31
N ALA A 185 -13.78 -20.80 2.14
CA ALA A 185 -14.96 -21.67 2.04
C ALA A 185 -14.64 -23.15 2.30
N GLY A 186 -13.36 -23.54 2.31
CA GLY A 186 -12.93 -24.90 2.62
C GLY A 186 -13.23 -25.31 4.08
N PRO A 187 -13.23 -26.62 4.38
CA PRO A 187 -13.34 -27.08 5.76
C PRO A 187 -12.16 -26.52 6.59
N GLN A 188 -12.50 -25.85 7.70
CA GLN A 188 -11.54 -25.27 8.65
C GLN A 188 -10.98 -26.33 9.59
#